data_AF-X0SHU6-F1
#
_entry.id   AF-X0SHU6-F1
#
_cell.length_a   1.000
_cell.length_b   1.000
_cell.length_c   1.000
_cell.angle_alpha   90.00
_cell.angle_beta   90.00
_cell.angle_gamma   90.00
#
_symmetry.space_group_name_H-M   'P 1'
#
loop_
_entity.id
_entity.type
_entity.pdbx_description
1 polymer ?
#
loop_
_entity_poly.entity_id
_entity_poly.type
_entity_poly.pdbx_seq_one_letter_code
_entity_poly.pdbx_strand_id
1 'polypeptide(L)'
;SLCQDILVDIDKKHNSTNWLYQVFQFALSKSFPEAADLSVKDISDNCRKAFLFYLEILRVILKFQKSSGDPTFHGKYPLNFLTSEEKSKLENPAEYKRFLKALNDEYIYEMMKLSQEVLKFNTLDHICGVNWITLFIGRQLYNLGLPVDLGRISGAAAGHDIGKYGCKDIEAERTPYLHYYYTDMWFKKHNISYIGHIAVNHSVWDLELENLPLESLILIYSDFRVKNTNNGPKAEMRIFSLKDSFQVILDKLDNVDEKKRKRYYRVYEKLKDFEDYMINLGVNVDVENKEISSSKKDRKPHYPLMQGQEVIQNIKFLSIEHNINLMHELRDVSSLNSLLELARSEKDWNNLREYLQIFNEYSTYLTQKQKMITLRYLYEQLTHPEDEIRRRSAKLIGLLITSFDEDYRKEIPQNVTLKPPAITSVNLLERYLKYFLQPDHKKIALHQSRITNSTENMISSLFSNCR
;
A
#
# COMPACT_ATOMS: atom_id res chain seq x y z
N SER A 1 -9.29 -25.31 33.51
CA SER A 1 -8.85 -24.04 32.90
C SER A 1 -7.34 -24.09 32.79
N LEU A 2 -6.76 -23.89 31.59
CA LEU A 2 -5.30 -23.92 31.42
C LEU A 2 -4.70 -22.69 32.11
N CYS A 3 -3.68 -22.87 32.97
CA CYS A 3 -2.90 -21.80 33.60
C CYS A 3 -3.63 -20.85 34.57
N GLN A 4 -4.89 -21.14 34.96
CA GLN A 4 -5.65 -20.30 35.89
C GLN A 4 -4.95 -20.14 37.23
N ASP A 5 -4.43 -21.22 37.81
CA ASP A 5 -3.78 -21.18 39.12
C ASP A 5 -2.53 -20.29 39.10
N ILE A 6 -1.74 -20.35 38.03
CA ILE A 6 -0.55 -19.51 37.84
C ILE A 6 -0.94 -18.03 37.69
N LEU A 7 -2.03 -17.74 36.96
CA LEU A 7 -2.51 -16.36 36.79
C LEU A 7 -3.01 -15.76 38.12
N VAL A 8 -3.70 -16.56 38.95
CA VAL A 8 -4.17 -16.16 40.29
C VAL A 8 -2.99 -15.95 41.25
N ASP A 9 -1.94 -16.77 41.15
CA ASP A 9 -0.73 -16.60 41.95
C ASP A 9 0.03 -15.31 41.60
N ILE A 10 0.08 -14.94 40.31
CA ILE A 10 0.72 -13.71 39.83
C ILE A 10 -0.10 -12.48 40.26
N ASP A 11 -1.42 -12.50 40.08
CA ASP A 11 -2.32 -11.41 40.46
C ASP A 11 -3.33 -11.86 41.53
N LYS A 12 -2.93 -11.78 42.80
CA LYS A 12 -3.77 -12.19 43.94
C LYS A 12 -5.05 -11.37 44.11
N LYS A 13 -5.17 -10.21 43.44
CA LYS A 13 -6.38 -9.37 43.43
C LYS A 13 -7.26 -9.64 42.20
N HIS A 14 -7.06 -10.78 41.53
CA HIS A 14 -7.74 -11.19 40.32
C HIS A 14 -9.26 -10.99 40.41
N ASN A 15 -9.78 -10.09 39.58
CA ASN A 15 -11.21 -10.00 39.30
C ASN A 15 -11.51 -10.74 37.99
N SER A 16 -12.35 -11.76 38.06
CA SER A 16 -12.69 -12.62 36.92
C SER A 16 -13.63 -11.95 35.90
N THR A 17 -14.29 -10.86 36.29
CA THR A 17 -15.29 -10.19 35.45
C THR A 17 -14.61 -9.41 34.32
N ASN A 18 -14.97 -9.72 33.06
CA ASN A 18 -14.44 -9.06 31.86
C ASN A 18 -12.90 -9.15 31.68
N TRP A 19 -12.25 -10.14 32.29
CA TRP A 19 -10.79 -10.28 32.25
C TRP A 19 -10.22 -10.37 30.83
N LEU A 20 -10.84 -11.14 29.93
CA LEU A 20 -10.40 -11.24 28.52
C LEU A 20 -10.51 -9.89 27.78
N TYR A 21 -11.52 -9.08 28.11
CA TYR A 21 -11.64 -7.72 27.56
C TYR A 21 -10.49 -6.84 28.06
N GLN A 22 -10.12 -6.93 29.35
CA GLN A 22 -8.98 -6.18 29.88
C GLN A 22 -7.65 -6.59 29.24
N VAL A 23 -7.43 -7.89 29.00
CA VAL A 23 -6.26 -8.39 28.27
C VAL A 23 -6.25 -7.84 26.83
N PHE A 24 -7.40 -7.85 26.15
CA PHE A 24 -7.53 -7.25 24.82
C PHE A 24 -7.16 -5.76 24.83
N GLN A 25 -7.73 -4.98 25.76
CA GLN A 25 -7.46 -3.56 25.90
C GLN A 25 -5.98 -3.29 26.24
N PHE A 26 -5.34 -4.16 27.04
CA PHE A 26 -3.91 -4.09 27.31
C PHE A 26 -3.06 -4.34 26.06
N ALA A 27 -3.38 -5.36 25.27
CA ALA A 27 -2.71 -5.60 24.00
C ALA A 27 -2.92 -4.44 23.02
N LEU A 28 -4.15 -3.91 22.93
CA LEU A 28 -4.50 -2.75 22.12
C LEU A 28 -3.67 -1.52 22.50
N SER A 29 -3.49 -1.27 23.80
CA SER A 29 -2.76 -0.09 24.29
C SER A 29 -1.30 -0.01 23.85
N LYS A 30 -0.67 -1.16 23.49
CA LYS A 30 0.70 -1.18 22.96
C LYS A 30 0.80 -0.52 21.58
N SER A 31 -0.24 -0.69 20.76
CA SER A 31 -0.30 -0.21 19.38
C SER A 31 -1.03 1.14 19.30
N PHE A 32 -2.19 1.23 19.95
CA PHE A 32 -3.13 2.34 19.90
C PHE A 32 -3.52 2.77 21.33
N PRO A 33 -2.62 3.41 22.08
CA PRO A 33 -2.84 3.79 23.48
C PRO A 33 -4.01 4.76 23.69
N GLU A 34 -4.39 5.52 22.66
CA GLU A 34 -5.53 6.43 22.71
C GLU A 34 -6.89 5.78 22.45
N ALA A 35 -6.90 4.61 21.81
CA ALA A 35 -8.11 3.83 21.56
C ALA A 35 -8.43 2.87 22.71
N ALA A 36 -7.43 2.53 23.52
CA ALA A 36 -7.60 1.67 24.67
C ALA A 36 -8.39 2.35 25.79
N ASP A 37 -9.21 1.57 26.49
CA ASP A 37 -9.98 2.02 27.65
C ASP A 37 -9.05 2.59 28.75
N LEU A 38 -9.46 3.70 29.35
CA LEU A 38 -8.77 4.36 30.46
C LEU A 38 -8.56 3.41 31.64
N SER A 39 -9.45 2.44 31.85
CA SER A 39 -9.35 1.44 32.91
C SER A 39 -8.04 0.63 32.87
N VAL A 40 -7.36 0.59 31.72
CA VAL A 40 -6.10 -0.15 31.52
C VAL A 40 -4.85 0.72 31.72
N LYS A 41 -5.01 2.03 31.90
CA LYS A 41 -3.87 2.95 32.15
C LYS A 41 -3.36 2.85 33.59
N ASP A 42 -4.23 2.51 34.54
CA ASP A 42 -3.94 2.47 35.98
C ASP A 42 -4.03 1.04 36.57
N ILE A 43 -3.58 0.03 35.81
CA ILE A 43 -3.53 -1.36 36.30
C ILE A 43 -2.26 -1.65 37.10
N SER A 44 -2.37 -2.50 38.12
CA SER A 44 -1.22 -2.89 38.95
C SER A 44 -0.15 -3.65 38.16
N ASP A 45 1.11 -3.56 38.59
CA ASP A 45 2.21 -4.28 37.93
C ASP A 45 2.03 -5.80 37.91
N ASN A 46 1.38 -6.36 38.92
CA ASN A 46 1.06 -7.79 38.96
C ASN A 46 0.02 -8.16 37.88
N CYS A 47 -1.00 -7.33 37.70
CA CYS A 47 -2.00 -7.50 36.64
C CYS A 47 -1.34 -7.42 35.25
N ARG A 48 -0.42 -6.47 35.04
CA ARG A 48 0.37 -6.36 33.79
C ARG A 48 1.19 -7.61 33.50
N LYS A 49 1.85 -8.18 34.52
CA LYS A 49 2.60 -9.44 34.39
C LYS A 49 1.69 -10.61 34.02
N ALA A 50 0.51 -10.70 34.64
CA ALA A 50 -0.47 -11.73 34.32
C ALA A 50 -0.96 -11.62 32.87
N PHE A 51 -1.25 -10.40 32.38
CA PHE A 51 -1.65 -10.17 30.99
C PHE A 51 -0.55 -10.55 29.99
N LEU A 52 0.71 -10.16 30.25
CA LEU A 52 1.84 -10.53 29.40
C LEU A 52 2.04 -12.05 29.36
N PHE A 53 1.97 -12.71 30.52
CA PHE A 53 2.08 -14.17 30.60
C PHE A 53 0.99 -14.87 29.80
N TYR A 54 -0.26 -14.41 29.91
CA TYR A 54 -1.36 -14.93 29.12
C TYR A 54 -1.15 -14.73 27.61
N LEU A 55 -0.70 -13.54 27.18
CA LEU A 55 -0.43 -13.27 25.76
C LEU A 55 0.66 -14.20 25.19
N GLU A 56 1.70 -14.53 25.97
CA GLU A 56 2.71 -15.51 25.55
C GLU A 56 2.16 -16.93 25.46
N ILE A 57 1.30 -17.35 26.40
CA ILE A 57 0.61 -18.64 26.30
C ILE A 57 -0.28 -18.66 25.05
N LEU A 58 -1.07 -17.60 24.84
CA LEU A 58 -1.95 -17.47 23.69
C LEU A 58 -1.15 -17.55 22.39
N ARG A 59 -0.01 -16.85 22.29
CA ARG A 59 0.90 -16.94 21.15
C ARG A 59 1.31 -18.37 20.82
N VAL A 60 1.69 -19.15 21.82
CA VAL A 60 2.06 -20.56 21.64
C VAL A 60 0.87 -21.37 21.13
N ILE A 61 -0.30 -21.22 21.75
CA ILE A 61 -1.54 -21.90 21.33
C ILE A 61 -1.88 -21.56 19.88
N LEU A 62 -1.86 -20.27 19.52
CA LEU A 62 -2.16 -19.81 18.17
C LEU A 62 -1.16 -20.32 17.15
N LYS A 63 0.12 -20.45 17.52
CA LYS A 63 1.12 -21.07 16.65
C LYS A 63 0.79 -22.53 16.35
N PHE A 64 0.32 -23.29 17.34
CA PHE A 64 -0.15 -24.66 17.12
C PHE A 64 -1.44 -24.69 16.29
N GLN A 65 -2.39 -23.78 16.54
CA GLN A 65 -3.65 -23.67 15.79
C GLN A 65 -3.41 -23.51 14.28
N LYS A 66 -2.42 -22.71 13.89
CA LYS A 66 -2.04 -22.51 12.48
C LYS A 66 -1.58 -23.80 11.77
N SER A 67 -1.17 -24.82 12.51
CA SER A 67 -0.65 -26.08 11.97
C SER A 67 -1.56 -27.29 12.25
N SER A 68 -2.61 -27.14 13.05
CA SER A 68 -3.45 -28.24 13.51
C SER A 68 -4.61 -28.61 12.56
N GLY A 69 -4.80 -27.87 11.46
CA GLY A 69 -5.94 -28.07 10.56
C GLY A 69 -7.27 -27.60 11.14
N ASP A 70 -7.24 -26.56 11.97
CA ASP A 70 -8.44 -25.96 12.58
C ASP A 70 -9.47 -25.52 11.51
N PRO A 71 -10.76 -25.91 11.64
CA PRO A 71 -11.81 -25.56 10.68
C PRO A 71 -12.19 -24.08 10.62
N THR A 72 -11.72 -23.23 11.55
CA THR A 72 -11.96 -21.79 11.47
C THR A 72 -11.35 -21.17 10.20
N PHE A 73 -11.85 -20.01 9.78
CA PHE A 73 -11.35 -19.35 8.57
C PHE A 73 -9.85 -19.01 8.66
N HIS A 74 -9.40 -18.40 9.77
CA HIS A 74 -7.98 -18.18 10.06
C HIS A 74 -7.19 -19.47 10.33
N GLY A 75 -7.84 -20.59 10.65
CA GLY A 75 -7.21 -21.91 10.70
C GLY A 75 -6.94 -22.49 9.31
N LYS A 76 -7.88 -22.32 8.38
CA LYS A 76 -7.74 -22.73 6.96
C LYS A 76 -6.75 -21.83 6.19
N TYR A 77 -6.76 -20.54 6.49
CA TYR A 77 -5.93 -19.51 5.86
C TYR A 77 -5.08 -18.77 6.90
N PRO A 78 -4.15 -19.44 7.59
CA PRO A 78 -3.39 -18.83 8.66
C PRO A 78 -2.48 -17.71 8.14
N LEU A 79 -2.34 -16.66 8.95
CA LEU A 79 -1.39 -15.58 8.68
C LEU A 79 0.04 -16.13 8.73
N ASN A 80 0.55 -16.49 7.56
CA ASN A 80 1.84 -17.11 7.32
C ASN A 80 2.75 -16.14 6.57
N PHE A 81 3.86 -15.79 7.20
CA PHE A 81 4.86 -14.90 6.63
C PHE A 81 5.83 -15.64 5.71
N LEU A 82 6.75 -14.89 5.12
CA LEU A 82 7.77 -15.43 4.22
C LEU A 82 8.66 -16.47 4.92
N THR A 83 9.06 -17.49 4.16
CA THR A 83 10.04 -18.50 4.57
C THR A 83 11.42 -17.87 4.76
N SER A 84 12.33 -18.58 5.42
CA SER A 84 13.72 -18.12 5.58
C SER A 84 14.42 -17.94 4.23
N GLU A 85 14.14 -18.81 3.26
CA GLU A 85 14.67 -18.71 1.91
C GLU A 85 14.13 -17.46 1.19
N GLU A 86 12.81 -17.24 1.21
CA GLU A 86 12.18 -16.05 0.62
C GLU A 86 12.74 -14.76 1.23
N LYS A 87 12.93 -14.72 2.56
CA LYS A 87 13.53 -13.58 3.28
C LYS A 87 14.95 -13.27 2.84
N SER A 88 15.73 -14.28 2.45
CA SER A 88 17.12 -14.11 2.01
C SER A 88 17.23 -13.50 0.60
N LYS A 89 16.17 -13.62 -0.21
CA LYS A 89 16.08 -13.10 -1.58
C LYS A 89 15.49 -11.70 -1.67
N LEU A 90 15.06 -11.11 -0.55
CA LEU A 90 14.52 -9.75 -0.53
C LEU A 90 15.62 -8.73 -0.81
N GLU A 91 15.33 -7.78 -1.71
CA GLU A 91 16.24 -6.67 -2.03
C GLU A 91 16.51 -5.78 -0.80
N ASN A 92 15.47 -5.49 -0.02
CA ASN A 92 15.56 -4.70 1.21
C ASN A 92 14.86 -5.39 2.39
N PRO A 93 15.52 -6.35 3.07
CA PRO A 93 14.89 -7.11 4.15
C PRO A 93 14.73 -6.29 5.44
N ALA A 94 15.36 -5.11 5.55
CA ALA A 94 15.41 -4.36 6.81
C ALA A 94 14.02 -3.90 7.25
N GLU A 95 13.22 -3.41 6.31
CA GLU A 95 11.87 -2.93 6.59
C GLU A 95 10.91 -4.07 6.94
N TYR A 96 10.95 -5.17 6.20
CA TYR A 96 10.15 -6.35 6.51
C TYR A 96 10.52 -6.97 7.88
N LYS A 97 11.81 -6.96 8.25
CA LYS A 97 12.25 -7.37 9.60
C LYS A 97 11.68 -6.47 10.69
N ARG A 98 11.68 -5.13 10.49
CA ARG A 98 11.05 -4.19 11.42
C ARG A 98 9.55 -4.44 11.56
N PHE A 99 8.87 -4.72 10.45
CA PHE A 99 7.45 -5.09 10.45
C PHE A 99 7.17 -6.34 11.29
N LEU A 100 7.88 -7.43 11.04
CA LEU A 100 7.71 -8.67 11.81
C LEU A 100 8.02 -8.46 13.29
N LYS A 101 9.05 -7.67 13.60
CA LYS A 101 9.40 -7.32 14.98
C LYS A 101 8.28 -6.55 15.66
N ALA A 102 7.76 -5.49 15.02
CA ALA A 102 6.66 -4.69 15.58
C ALA A 102 5.39 -5.53 15.80
N LEU A 103 5.03 -6.37 14.83
CA LEU A 103 3.87 -7.25 14.91
C LEU A 103 3.95 -8.22 16.11
N ASN A 104 5.15 -8.74 16.38
CA ASN A 104 5.40 -9.63 17.52
C ASN A 104 5.51 -8.86 18.85
N ASP A 105 6.28 -7.78 18.91
CA ASP A 105 6.54 -7.02 20.15
C ASP A 105 5.24 -6.38 20.70
N GLU A 106 4.31 -6.04 19.82
CA GLU A 106 3.01 -5.42 20.17
C GLU A 106 1.85 -6.41 20.24
N TYR A 107 2.10 -7.72 20.07
CA TYR A 107 1.08 -8.79 20.15
C TYR A 107 -0.11 -8.58 19.22
N ILE A 108 0.12 -8.10 17.99
CA ILE A 108 -0.96 -7.71 17.08
C ILE A 108 -1.86 -8.89 16.71
N TYR A 109 -1.30 -10.05 16.41
CA TYR A 109 -2.09 -11.22 16.03
C TYR A 109 -2.94 -11.72 17.20
N GLU A 110 -2.37 -11.75 18.40
CA GLU A 110 -3.04 -12.10 19.64
C GLU A 110 -4.16 -11.09 19.96
N MET A 111 -3.89 -9.78 19.80
CA MET A 111 -4.86 -8.70 19.95
C MET A 111 -6.04 -8.87 18.98
N MET A 112 -5.77 -9.15 17.70
CA MET A 112 -6.80 -9.37 16.69
C MET A 112 -7.67 -10.59 17.03
N LYS A 113 -7.05 -11.68 17.53
CA LYS A 113 -7.77 -12.87 17.96
C LYS A 113 -8.65 -12.58 19.18
N LEU A 114 -8.13 -11.88 20.18
CA LEU A 114 -8.90 -11.47 21.35
C LEU A 114 -10.06 -10.55 20.97
N SER A 115 -9.86 -9.63 20.03
CA SER A 115 -10.93 -8.79 19.51
C SER A 115 -12.05 -9.60 18.88
N GLN A 116 -11.72 -10.64 18.09
CA GLN A 116 -12.71 -11.53 17.51
C GLN A 116 -13.52 -12.28 18.58
N GLU A 117 -12.86 -12.72 19.66
CA GLU A 117 -13.55 -13.41 20.74
C GLU A 117 -14.42 -12.48 21.59
N VAL A 118 -13.96 -11.26 21.88
CA VAL A 118 -14.62 -10.35 22.81
C VAL A 118 -15.62 -9.42 22.12
N LEU A 119 -15.27 -8.85 20.97
CA LEU A 119 -16.09 -7.90 20.22
C LEU A 119 -16.86 -8.54 19.05
N LYS A 120 -16.59 -9.81 18.73
CA LYS A 120 -17.22 -10.56 17.63
C LYS A 120 -16.98 -9.97 16.23
N PHE A 121 -15.94 -9.14 16.08
CA PHE A 121 -15.48 -8.67 14.78
C PHE A 121 -14.66 -9.74 14.05
N ASN A 122 -14.72 -9.77 12.72
CA ASN A 122 -14.02 -10.75 11.89
C ASN A 122 -12.87 -10.16 11.05
N THR A 123 -12.30 -9.03 11.50
CA THR A 123 -11.15 -8.37 10.87
C THR A 123 -9.94 -9.30 10.77
N LEU A 124 -9.71 -10.17 11.76
CA LEU A 124 -8.63 -11.16 11.70
C LEU A 124 -8.81 -12.12 10.51
N ASP A 125 -10.03 -12.63 10.32
CA ASP A 125 -10.34 -13.53 9.20
C ASP A 125 -10.15 -12.81 7.87
N HIS A 126 -10.56 -11.53 7.76
CA HIS A 126 -10.32 -10.71 6.57
C HIS A 126 -8.83 -10.63 6.24
N ILE A 127 -8.01 -10.16 7.19
CA ILE A 127 -6.57 -9.97 7.01
C ILE A 127 -5.88 -11.30 6.66
N CYS A 128 -6.26 -12.39 7.32
CA CYS A 128 -5.77 -13.74 7.03
C CYS A 128 -6.05 -14.15 5.57
N GLY A 129 -7.29 -13.97 5.11
CA GLY A 129 -7.67 -14.28 3.73
C GLY A 129 -6.93 -13.43 2.70
N VAL A 130 -6.84 -12.12 2.94
CA VAL A 130 -6.16 -11.18 2.03
C VAL A 130 -4.68 -11.51 1.93
N ASN A 131 -4.01 -11.73 3.07
CA ASN A 131 -2.61 -12.11 3.11
C ASN A 131 -2.34 -13.42 2.38
N TRP A 132 -3.23 -14.41 2.54
CA TRP A 132 -3.10 -15.69 1.87
C TRP A 132 -3.17 -15.53 0.34
N ILE A 133 -4.17 -14.81 -0.20
CA ILE A 133 -4.30 -14.58 -1.65
C ILE A 133 -3.11 -13.78 -2.18
N THR A 134 -2.73 -12.72 -1.46
CA THR A 134 -1.60 -11.86 -1.83
C THR A 134 -0.31 -12.65 -1.96
N LEU A 135 0.01 -13.53 -1.00
CA LEU A 135 1.20 -14.37 -1.08
C LEU A 135 1.07 -15.48 -2.11
N PHE A 136 -0.11 -16.07 -2.27
CA PHE A 136 -0.36 -17.10 -3.29
C PHE A 136 -0.11 -16.58 -4.71
N ILE A 137 -0.60 -15.37 -5.01
CA ILE A 137 -0.39 -14.71 -6.31
C ILE A 137 1.03 -14.17 -6.42
N GLY A 138 1.51 -13.47 -5.38
CA GLY A 138 2.83 -12.84 -5.38
C GLY A 138 3.96 -13.85 -5.61
N ARG A 139 3.88 -15.03 -4.99
CA ARG A 139 4.85 -16.12 -5.22
C ARG A 139 4.87 -16.61 -6.67
N GLN A 140 3.70 -16.77 -7.28
CA GLN A 140 3.60 -17.18 -8.68
C GLN A 140 4.19 -16.12 -9.62
N LEU A 141 3.84 -14.85 -9.42
CA LEU A 141 4.39 -13.75 -10.22
C LEU A 141 5.91 -13.62 -10.04
N TYR A 142 6.41 -13.74 -8.81
CA TYR A 142 7.85 -13.75 -8.52
C TYR A 142 8.56 -14.89 -9.26
N ASN A 143 8.00 -16.11 -9.22
CA ASN A 143 8.56 -17.27 -9.93
C ASN A 143 8.53 -17.12 -11.46
N LEU A 144 7.59 -16.34 -12.00
CA LEU A 144 7.53 -16.00 -13.43
C LEU A 144 8.53 -14.90 -13.84
N GLY A 145 9.25 -14.34 -12.88
CA GLY A 145 10.27 -13.31 -13.07
C GLY A 145 9.72 -11.89 -13.06
N LEU A 146 8.47 -11.67 -12.63
CA LEU A 146 7.95 -10.32 -12.45
C LEU A 146 8.59 -9.65 -11.22
N PRO A 147 8.76 -8.32 -11.25
CA PRO A 147 9.55 -7.62 -10.25
C PRO A 147 8.73 -7.30 -8.98
N VAL A 148 8.28 -8.35 -8.29
CA VAL A 148 7.45 -8.29 -7.08
C VAL A 148 8.32 -8.35 -5.82
N ASP A 149 8.17 -7.39 -4.91
CA ASP A 149 8.73 -7.49 -3.55
C ASP A 149 7.78 -8.26 -2.62
N LEU A 150 8.10 -9.54 -2.40
CA LEU A 150 7.34 -10.43 -1.51
C LEU A 150 7.25 -9.90 -0.07
N GLY A 151 8.26 -9.18 0.41
CA GLY A 151 8.29 -8.61 1.76
C GLY A 151 7.30 -7.46 1.89
N ARG A 152 7.25 -6.58 0.89
CA ARG A 152 6.28 -5.47 0.83
C ARG A 152 4.85 -5.98 0.78
N ILE A 153 4.51 -6.89 -0.12
CA ILE A 153 3.12 -7.40 -0.22
C ILE A 153 2.72 -8.16 1.04
N SER A 154 3.62 -8.96 1.63
CA SER A 154 3.33 -9.74 2.84
C SER A 154 3.01 -8.83 4.02
N GLY A 155 3.87 -7.82 4.25
CA GLY A 155 3.68 -6.85 5.32
C GLY A 155 2.45 -5.96 5.10
N ALA A 156 2.22 -5.52 3.85
CA ALA A 156 1.12 -4.63 3.53
C ALA A 156 -0.21 -5.36 3.70
N ALA A 157 -0.34 -6.59 3.18
CA ALA A 157 -1.55 -7.39 3.35
C ALA A 157 -1.83 -7.73 4.82
N ALA A 158 -0.80 -8.01 5.62
CA ALA A 158 -0.98 -8.29 7.05
C ALA A 158 -1.34 -7.03 7.87
N GLY A 159 -0.97 -5.84 7.41
CA GLY A 159 -1.14 -4.58 8.16
C GLY A 159 -2.15 -3.58 7.59
N HIS A 160 -2.74 -3.81 6.40
CA HIS A 160 -3.60 -2.82 5.73
C HIS A 160 -4.77 -2.34 6.59
N ASP A 161 -5.34 -3.24 7.38
CA ASP A 161 -6.52 -3.01 8.21
C ASP A 161 -6.20 -2.85 9.71
N ILE A 162 -4.92 -2.77 10.09
CA ILE A 162 -4.53 -2.64 11.50
C ILE A 162 -5.10 -1.37 12.16
N GLY A 163 -5.27 -0.31 11.38
CA GLY A 163 -5.83 0.95 11.85
C GLY A 163 -7.30 0.88 12.27
N LYS A 164 -8.04 -0.18 11.92
CA LYS A 164 -9.43 -0.37 12.40
C LYS A 164 -9.48 -0.44 13.92
N TYR A 165 -8.42 -0.93 14.55
CA TYR A 165 -8.27 -1.00 15.99
C TYR A 165 -7.88 0.34 16.62
N GLY A 166 -7.40 1.30 15.83
CA GLY A 166 -7.05 2.64 16.30
C GLY A 166 -8.24 3.60 16.39
N CYS A 167 -9.35 3.30 15.71
CA CYS A 167 -10.56 4.11 15.76
C CYS A 167 -11.19 4.06 17.15
N LYS A 168 -11.51 5.24 17.70
CA LYS A 168 -12.18 5.37 19.00
C LYS A 168 -13.67 4.99 18.88
N ASP A 169 -14.34 4.70 19.98
CA ASP A 169 -15.77 4.34 19.96
C ASP A 169 -16.65 5.44 19.30
N ILE A 170 -16.32 6.71 19.52
CA ILE A 170 -17.00 7.86 18.87
C ILE A 170 -16.77 7.91 17.35
N GLU A 171 -15.77 7.19 16.84
CA GLU A 171 -15.38 7.09 15.44
C GLU A 171 -15.87 5.80 14.79
N ALA A 172 -16.58 4.93 15.52
CA ALA A 172 -16.95 3.59 15.06
C ALA A 172 -17.65 3.61 13.69
N GLU A 173 -18.63 4.51 13.50
CA GLU A 173 -19.35 4.67 12.22
C GLU A 173 -18.48 5.18 11.07
N ARG A 174 -17.40 5.89 11.38
CA ARG A 174 -16.44 6.45 10.41
C ARG A 174 -15.18 5.60 10.24
N THR A 175 -15.11 4.44 10.88
CA THR A 175 -13.99 3.49 10.76
C THR A 175 -13.56 3.20 9.31
N PRO A 176 -14.49 2.99 8.34
CA PRO A 176 -14.11 2.74 6.94
C PRO A 176 -13.30 3.87 6.29
N TYR A 177 -13.39 5.09 6.83
CA TYR A 177 -12.68 6.27 6.33
C TYR A 177 -11.45 6.62 7.17
N LEU A 178 -11.54 6.44 8.49
CA LEU A 178 -10.49 6.87 9.42
C LEU A 178 -9.39 5.84 9.66
N HIS A 179 -9.64 4.55 9.40
CA HIS A 179 -8.62 3.52 9.68
C HIS A 179 -7.33 3.74 8.88
N TYR A 180 -7.37 4.37 7.69
CA TYR A 180 -6.17 4.70 6.92
C TYR A 180 -5.20 5.59 7.70
N TYR A 181 -5.73 6.53 8.48
CA TYR A 181 -4.94 7.40 9.35
C TYR A 181 -4.23 6.60 10.43
N TYR A 182 -4.94 5.72 11.12
CA TYR A 182 -4.35 4.91 12.18
C TYR A 182 -3.39 3.84 11.64
N THR A 183 -3.66 3.28 10.46
CA THR A 183 -2.74 2.38 9.75
C THR A 183 -1.44 3.13 9.42
N ASP A 184 -1.53 4.32 8.80
CA ASP A 184 -0.37 5.15 8.47
C ASP A 184 0.44 5.54 9.73
N MET A 185 -0.26 5.95 10.79
CA MET A 185 0.33 6.27 12.08
C MET A 185 1.14 5.10 12.65
N TRP A 186 0.57 3.89 12.64
CA TRP A 186 1.24 2.69 13.16
C TRP A 186 2.51 2.36 12.35
N PHE A 187 2.44 2.37 11.02
CA PHE A 187 3.60 2.12 10.17
C PHE A 187 4.71 3.18 10.34
N LYS A 188 4.32 4.47 10.46
CA LYS A 188 5.27 5.58 10.72
C LYS A 188 5.95 5.44 12.09
N LYS A 189 5.23 5.06 13.15
CA LYS A 189 5.77 4.80 14.50
C LYS A 189 6.93 3.80 14.48
N HIS A 190 6.91 2.83 13.56
CA HIS A 190 7.92 1.78 13.46
C HIS A 190 8.96 1.98 12.35
N ASN A 191 8.96 3.13 11.67
CA ASN A 191 9.84 3.42 10.52
C ASN A 191 9.68 2.39 9.38
N ILE A 192 8.43 2.10 9.00
CA ILE A 192 8.07 1.14 7.95
C ILE A 192 7.27 1.87 6.86
N SER A 193 7.95 2.75 6.13
CA SER A 193 7.34 3.68 5.18
C SER A 193 6.81 3.04 3.89
N TYR A 194 7.56 2.16 3.21
CA TYR A 194 7.16 1.62 1.91
C TYR A 194 6.05 0.58 2.05
N ILE A 195 6.16 -0.32 3.04
CA ILE A 195 5.08 -1.28 3.34
C ILE A 195 3.82 -0.51 3.77
N GLY A 196 3.97 0.49 4.63
CA GLY A 196 2.89 1.36 5.07
C GLY A 196 2.22 2.10 3.92
N HIS A 197 3.00 2.61 2.96
CA HIS A 197 2.47 3.29 1.78
C HIS A 197 1.57 2.39 0.93
N ILE A 198 1.97 1.14 0.69
CA ILE A 198 1.13 0.15 -0.01
C ILE A 198 -0.12 -0.17 0.83
N ALA A 199 0.07 -0.38 2.13
CA ALA A 199 -0.99 -0.73 3.08
C ALA A 199 -2.07 0.37 3.23
N VAL A 200 -1.72 1.66 3.16
CA VAL A 200 -2.66 2.77 3.34
C VAL A 200 -3.46 3.08 2.06
N ASN A 201 -2.88 2.79 0.89
CA ASN A 201 -3.44 3.15 -0.40
C ASN A 201 -4.24 2.01 -1.08
N HIS A 202 -4.52 0.91 -0.37
CA HIS A 202 -5.21 -0.29 -0.91
C HIS A 202 -6.70 -0.11 -1.26
N SER A 203 -7.24 1.10 -1.17
CA SER A 203 -8.69 1.37 -1.24
C SER A 203 -9.03 2.74 -1.80
N VAL A 204 -8.06 3.43 -2.40
CA VAL A 204 -8.34 4.71 -3.06
C VAL A 204 -8.89 4.39 -4.44
N TRP A 205 -10.22 4.32 -4.53
CA TRP A 205 -10.97 4.03 -5.77
C TRP A 205 -10.91 5.15 -6.81
N ASP A 206 -10.20 6.24 -6.50
CA ASP A 206 -9.90 7.35 -7.40
C ASP A 206 -8.46 7.25 -7.97
N LEU A 207 -7.78 6.11 -7.77
CA LEU A 207 -6.48 5.83 -8.38
C LEU A 207 -6.66 5.35 -9.81
N GLU A 208 -5.82 5.84 -10.71
CA GLU A 208 -5.57 5.19 -12.00
C GLU A 208 -4.81 3.91 -11.68
N LEU A 209 -5.53 2.79 -11.58
CA LEU A 209 -4.95 1.48 -11.22
C LEU A 209 -3.76 1.11 -12.11
N GLU A 210 -3.78 1.59 -13.36
CA GLU A 210 -2.71 1.46 -14.35
C GLU A 210 -1.36 2.03 -13.89
N ASN A 211 -1.38 3.01 -12.98
CA ASN A 211 -0.21 3.75 -12.53
C ASN A 211 0.16 3.41 -11.08
N LEU A 212 -0.20 2.21 -10.63
CA LEU A 212 0.15 1.69 -9.31
C LEU A 212 1.28 0.67 -9.36
N PRO A 213 2.11 0.60 -8.31
CA PRO A 213 3.08 -0.47 -8.19
C PRO A 213 2.36 -1.82 -8.15
N LEU A 214 3.03 -2.85 -8.67
CA LEU A 214 2.49 -4.20 -8.74
C LEU A 214 2.05 -4.73 -7.36
N GLU A 215 2.75 -4.36 -6.30
CA GLU A 215 2.40 -4.68 -4.92
C GLU A 215 1.02 -4.13 -4.50
N SER A 216 0.70 -2.91 -4.91
CA SER A 216 -0.62 -2.30 -4.67
C SER A 216 -1.71 -3.01 -5.47
N LEU A 217 -1.46 -3.34 -6.74
CA LEU A 217 -2.41 -4.07 -7.57
C LEU A 217 -2.77 -5.44 -6.98
N ILE A 218 -1.76 -6.20 -6.52
CA ILE A 218 -1.97 -7.50 -5.88
C ILE A 218 -2.78 -7.35 -4.58
N LEU A 219 -2.46 -6.34 -3.75
CA LEU A 219 -3.18 -6.11 -2.50
C LEU A 219 -4.63 -5.71 -2.74
N ILE A 220 -4.89 -4.76 -3.66
CA ILE A 220 -6.25 -4.32 -4.01
C ILE A 220 -7.05 -5.51 -4.58
N TYR A 221 -6.46 -6.27 -5.51
CA TYR A 221 -7.08 -7.47 -6.06
C TYR A 221 -7.44 -8.48 -4.96
N SER A 222 -6.52 -8.70 -4.01
CA SER A 222 -6.74 -9.64 -2.90
C SER A 222 -7.81 -9.15 -1.92
N ASP A 223 -7.78 -7.89 -1.50
CA ASP A 223 -8.81 -7.28 -0.64
C ASP A 223 -10.19 -7.35 -1.28
N PHE A 224 -10.26 -7.11 -2.59
CA PHE A 224 -11.51 -7.18 -3.35
C PHE A 224 -12.14 -8.58 -3.30
N ARG A 225 -11.32 -9.64 -3.20
CA ARG A 225 -11.77 -11.04 -3.21
C ARG A 225 -12.21 -11.59 -1.85
N VAL A 226 -11.87 -10.92 -0.76
CA VAL A 226 -12.21 -11.37 0.60
C VAL A 226 -13.35 -10.53 1.13
N LYS A 227 -14.52 -11.14 1.32
CA LYS A 227 -15.74 -10.41 1.70
C LYS A 227 -16.58 -11.19 2.71
N ASN A 228 -17.29 -10.42 3.54
CA ASN A 228 -18.31 -10.94 4.43
C ASN A 228 -19.59 -11.31 3.69
N THR A 229 -20.10 -12.48 4.04
CA THR A 229 -21.38 -13.03 3.58
C THR A 229 -22.43 -12.90 4.66
N ASN A 230 -23.66 -12.55 4.27
CA ASN A 230 -24.80 -12.39 5.17
C ASN A 230 -25.78 -13.56 5.07
N ASN A 231 -25.34 -14.72 4.55
CA ASN A 231 -26.22 -15.85 4.22
C ASN A 231 -26.63 -16.70 5.43
N GLY A 232 -26.51 -16.17 6.66
CA GLY A 232 -26.83 -16.86 7.90
C GLY A 232 -26.93 -15.90 9.11
N PRO A 233 -27.19 -16.43 10.32
CA PRO A 233 -27.35 -15.61 11.55
C PRO A 233 -26.06 -14.92 12.02
N LYS A 234 -24.90 -15.24 11.41
CA LYS A 234 -23.60 -14.60 11.68
C LYS A 234 -22.90 -14.26 10.36
N ALA A 235 -22.20 -13.12 10.34
CA ALA A 235 -21.37 -12.73 9.21
C ALA A 235 -20.16 -13.66 9.09
N GLU A 236 -20.06 -14.40 7.98
CA GLU A 236 -18.95 -15.31 7.71
C GLU A 236 -18.05 -14.77 6.61
N MET A 237 -16.74 -14.80 6.86
CA MET A 237 -15.73 -14.40 5.87
C MET A 237 -15.56 -15.50 4.81
N ARG A 238 -15.53 -15.11 3.53
CA ARG A 238 -15.25 -16.02 2.42
C ARG A 238 -14.34 -15.38 1.38
N ILE A 239 -13.59 -16.24 0.68
CA ILE A 239 -12.82 -15.88 -0.51
C ILE A 239 -13.70 -16.16 -1.71
N PHE A 240 -13.88 -15.17 -2.56
CA PHE A 240 -14.70 -15.23 -3.77
C PHE A 240 -13.85 -15.18 -5.04
N SER A 241 -14.44 -15.55 -6.16
CA SER A 241 -13.93 -15.14 -7.47
C SER A 241 -14.05 -13.61 -7.61
N LEU A 242 -13.26 -13.00 -8.50
CA LEU A 242 -13.36 -11.55 -8.74
C LEU A 242 -14.78 -11.14 -9.15
N LYS A 243 -15.43 -11.96 -9.99
CA LYS A 243 -16.80 -11.74 -10.46
C LYS A 243 -17.81 -11.80 -9.31
N ASP A 244 -17.73 -12.81 -8.46
CA ASP A 244 -18.69 -12.97 -7.35
C ASP A 244 -18.49 -11.89 -6.29
N SER A 245 -17.24 -11.50 -6.01
CA SER A 245 -16.92 -10.36 -5.16
C SER A 245 -17.55 -9.06 -5.66
N PHE A 246 -17.52 -8.84 -6.98
CA PHE A 246 -18.15 -7.66 -7.57
C PHE A 246 -19.67 -7.70 -7.38
N GLN A 247 -20.30 -8.86 -7.56
CA GLN A 247 -21.73 -9.01 -7.30
C GLN A 247 -22.08 -8.72 -5.84
N VAL A 248 -21.32 -9.28 -4.88
CA VAL A 248 -21.50 -9.02 -3.44
C VAL A 248 -21.37 -7.53 -3.11
N ILE A 249 -20.52 -6.79 -3.83
CA ILE A 249 -20.41 -5.33 -3.66
C ILE A 249 -21.62 -4.63 -4.27
N LEU A 250 -22.05 -5.00 -5.48
CA LEU A 250 -23.22 -4.41 -6.13
C LEU A 250 -24.50 -4.58 -5.30
N ASP A 251 -24.73 -5.77 -4.72
CA ASP A 251 -25.90 -6.05 -3.89
C ASP A 251 -25.93 -5.17 -2.62
N LYS A 252 -24.75 -4.75 -2.12
CA LYS A 252 -24.64 -3.81 -0.99
C LYS A 252 -24.83 -2.35 -1.40
N LEU A 253 -24.81 -2.06 -2.70
CA LEU A 253 -24.92 -0.72 -3.27
C LEU A 253 -26.34 -0.40 -3.77
N ASP A 254 -27.35 -1.23 -3.47
CA ASP A 254 -28.74 -1.10 -3.96
C ASP A 254 -29.44 0.24 -3.63
N ASN A 255 -28.81 1.16 -2.89
CA ASN A 255 -29.29 2.52 -2.60
C ASN A 255 -28.27 3.63 -2.89
N VAL A 256 -27.36 3.44 -3.86
CA VAL A 256 -26.19 4.32 -4.05
C VAL A 256 -26.22 5.08 -5.40
N ASP A 257 -25.73 6.32 -5.37
CA ASP A 257 -25.57 7.23 -6.53
C ASP A 257 -24.93 6.54 -7.76
N GLU A 258 -25.48 6.82 -8.94
CA GLU A 258 -25.03 6.32 -10.25
C GLU A 258 -23.54 6.61 -10.49
N LYS A 259 -23.03 7.76 -10.02
CA LYS A 259 -21.60 8.10 -10.11
C LYS A 259 -20.73 7.10 -9.36
N LYS A 260 -21.12 6.73 -8.14
CA LYS A 260 -20.39 5.76 -7.32
C LYS A 260 -20.48 4.38 -7.95
N ARG A 261 -21.65 3.97 -8.47
CA ARG A 261 -21.79 2.72 -9.24
C ARG A 261 -20.84 2.66 -10.44
N LYS A 262 -20.80 3.69 -11.29
CA LYS A 262 -19.87 3.78 -12.44
C LYS A 262 -18.41 3.65 -12.02
N ARG A 263 -18.01 4.23 -10.88
CA ARG A 263 -16.66 4.09 -10.32
C ARG A 263 -16.32 2.64 -9.99
N TYR A 264 -17.23 1.91 -9.32
CA TYR A 264 -17.02 0.50 -9.01
C TYR A 264 -16.90 -0.38 -10.25
N TYR A 265 -17.71 -0.12 -11.30
CA TYR A 265 -17.56 -0.81 -12.59
C TYR A 265 -16.17 -0.60 -13.20
N ARG A 266 -15.70 0.64 -13.26
CA ARG A 266 -14.36 0.95 -13.80
C ARG A 266 -13.26 0.21 -13.03
N VAL A 267 -13.33 0.18 -11.70
CA VAL A 267 -12.33 -0.53 -10.90
C VAL A 267 -12.40 -2.03 -11.12
N TYR A 268 -13.61 -2.60 -11.18
CA TYR A 268 -13.79 -4.01 -11.50
C TYR A 268 -13.20 -4.37 -12.87
N GLU A 269 -13.47 -3.59 -13.91
CA GLU A 269 -12.94 -3.82 -15.26
C GLU A 269 -11.41 -3.81 -15.28
N LYS A 270 -10.78 -2.88 -14.55
CA LYS A 270 -9.32 -2.81 -14.44
C LYS A 270 -8.72 -3.99 -13.66
N LEU A 271 -9.36 -4.40 -12.56
CA LEU A 271 -8.97 -5.61 -11.84
C LEU A 271 -9.18 -6.87 -12.70
N LYS A 272 -10.17 -6.86 -13.58
CA LYS A 272 -10.42 -7.95 -14.52
C LYS A 272 -9.35 -8.01 -15.60
N ASP A 273 -8.94 -6.87 -16.16
CA ASP A 273 -7.81 -6.79 -17.09
C ASP A 273 -6.52 -7.31 -16.44
N PHE A 274 -6.29 -7.00 -15.16
CA PHE A 274 -5.15 -7.54 -14.39
C PHE A 274 -5.28 -9.05 -14.12
N GLU A 275 -6.47 -9.56 -13.79
CA GLU A 275 -6.73 -10.99 -13.64
C GLU A 275 -6.47 -11.75 -14.94
N ASP A 276 -6.97 -11.25 -16.06
CA ASP A 276 -6.76 -11.86 -17.38
C ASP A 276 -5.29 -11.85 -17.77
N TYR A 277 -4.55 -10.79 -17.42
CA TYR A 277 -3.11 -10.73 -17.59
C TYR A 277 -2.40 -11.82 -16.77
N MET A 278 -2.74 -11.97 -15.50
CA MET A 278 -2.19 -13.03 -14.64
C MET A 278 -2.49 -14.43 -15.21
N ILE A 279 -3.73 -14.69 -15.62
CA ILE A 279 -4.12 -15.96 -16.24
C ILE A 279 -3.34 -16.20 -17.54
N ASN A 280 -3.13 -15.14 -18.35
CA ASN A 280 -2.37 -15.22 -19.59
C ASN A 280 -0.90 -15.60 -19.34
N LEU A 281 -0.28 -15.08 -18.27
CA LEU A 281 1.06 -15.48 -17.82
C LEU A 281 1.09 -16.93 -17.30
N GLY A 282 -0.06 -17.52 -17.00
CA GLY A 282 -0.20 -18.87 -16.45
C GLY A 282 -0.29 -18.91 -14.93
N VAL A 283 -0.61 -17.79 -14.27
CA VAL A 283 -0.91 -17.75 -12.83
C VAL A 283 -2.24 -18.44 -12.58
N ASN A 284 -2.27 -19.30 -11.58
CA ASN A 284 -3.50 -19.83 -11.05
C ASN A 284 -4.14 -18.80 -10.11
N VAL A 285 -5.34 -18.33 -10.46
CA VAL A 285 -6.14 -17.39 -9.64
C VAL A 285 -7.21 -18.11 -8.82
N ASP A 286 -7.43 -19.40 -9.06
CA ASP A 286 -8.31 -20.21 -8.25
C ASP A 286 -7.59 -20.62 -6.95
N VAL A 287 -8.20 -20.21 -5.85
CA VAL A 287 -7.67 -20.32 -4.49
C VAL A 287 -7.96 -21.70 -3.89
N GLU A 288 -8.98 -22.39 -4.41
CA GLU A 288 -9.33 -23.73 -3.96
C GLU A 288 -8.38 -24.78 -4.55
N ASN A 289 -7.92 -24.55 -5.77
CA ASN A 289 -6.89 -25.35 -6.40
C ASN A 289 -5.49 -24.87 -5.96
N LYS A 290 -4.92 -25.53 -4.95
CA LYS A 290 -3.61 -25.15 -4.34
C LYS A 290 -2.41 -25.36 -5.27
N GLU A 291 -2.61 -25.81 -6.51
CA GLU A 291 -1.52 -25.98 -7.46
C GLU A 291 -0.93 -24.63 -7.87
N ILE A 292 0.32 -24.41 -7.46
CA ILE A 292 1.15 -23.28 -7.87
C ILE A 292 1.70 -23.63 -9.26
N SER A 293 1.37 -22.81 -10.25
CA SER A 293 1.96 -22.93 -11.58
C SER A 293 3.47 -22.70 -11.48
N SER A 294 4.26 -23.73 -11.81
CA SER A 294 5.72 -23.73 -11.67
C SER A 294 6.46 -23.42 -12.97
N SER A 295 5.75 -23.35 -14.09
CA SER A 295 6.35 -23.16 -15.40
C SER A 295 5.81 -21.90 -16.07
N LYS A 296 6.72 -20.99 -16.43
CA LYS A 296 6.44 -19.92 -17.40
C LYS A 296 5.92 -20.59 -18.67
N LYS A 297 4.66 -20.35 -19.04
CA LYS A 297 4.18 -20.82 -20.33
C LYS A 297 5.01 -20.11 -21.37
N ASP A 298 5.80 -20.86 -22.14
CA ASP A 298 6.63 -20.33 -23.21
C ASP A 298 5.69 -19.86 -24.34
N ARG A 299 5.18 -18.65 -24.19
CA ARG A 299 4.18 -18.07 -25.07
C ARG A 299 4.84 -16.94 -25.81
N LYS A 300 5.37 -17.25 -26.99
CA LYS A 300 5.62 -16.24 -28.01
C LYS A 300 4.29 -15.99 -28.71
N PRO A 301 3.57 -14.89 -28.41
CA PRO A 301 2.33 -14.60 -29.12
C PRO A 301 2.61 -14.51 -30.62
N HIS A 302 1.84 -15.24 -31.42
CA HIS A 302 1.92 -15.15 -32.88
C HIS A 302 1.17 -13.90 -33.34
N TYR A 303 1.76 -12.71 -33.10
CA TYR A 303 1.15 -11.41 -33.43
C TYR A 303 0.51 -11.34 -34.83
N PRO A 304 1.13 -11.88 -35.91
CA PRO A 304 0.55 -11.82 -37.25
C PRO A 304 -0.75 -12.63 -37.43
N LEU A 305 -1.05 -13.56 -36.51
CA LEU A 305 -2.24 -14.42 -36.57
C LEU A 305 -3.39 -13.90 -35.69
N MET A 306 -3.13 -12.91 -34.83
CA MET A 306 -4.12 -12.36 -33.91
C MET A 306 -5.18 -11.55 -34.66
N GLN A 307 -6.45 -11.73 -34.30
CA GLN A 307 -7.55 -11.00 -34.92
C GLN A 307 -8.55 -10.46 -33.88
N GLY A 308 -9.13 -9.30 -34.19
CA GLY A 308 -10.22 -8.69 -33.43
C GLY A 308 -9.90 -8.53 -31.94
N GLN A 309 -10.66 -9.25 -31.10
CA GLN A 309 -10.56 -9.17 -29.64
C GLN A 309 -9.20 -9.61 -29.09
N GLU A 310 -8.53 -10.54 -29.78
CA GLU A 310 -7.23 -11.07 -29.35
C GLU A 310 -6.13 -9.99 -29.44
N VAL A 311 -6.20 -9.14 -30.46
CA VAL A 311 -5.32 -7.97 -30.61
C VAL A 311 -5.54 -6.98 -29.47
N ILE A 312 -6.80 -6.65 -29.17
CA ILE A 312 -7.16 -5.72 -28.09
C ILE A 312 -6.64 -6.24 -26.75
N GLN A 313 -6.86 -7.52 -26.46
CA GLN A 313 -6.43 -8.12 -25.20
C GLN A 313 -4.91 -8.13 -25.07
N ASN A 314 -4.21 -8.45 -26.15
CA ASN A 314 -2.75 -8.49 -26.13
C ASN A 314 -2.14 -7.08 -25.99
N ILE A 315 -2.75 -6.05 -26.58
CA ILE A 315 -2.34 -4.65 -26.34
C ILE A 315 -2.51 -4.30 -24.86
N LYS A 316 -3.63 -4.66 -24.22
CA LYS A 316 -3.82 -4.46 -22.77
C LYS A 316 -2.74 -5.15 -21.96
N PHE A 317 -2.38 -6.38 -22.29
CA PHE A 317 -1.33 -7.13 -21.59
C PHE A 317 0.05 -6.46 -21.72
N LEU A 318 0.40 -5.98 -22.91
CA LEU A 318 1.63 -5.22 -23.12
C LEU A 318 1.64 -3.92 -22.32
N SER A 319 0.51 -3.19 -22.27
CA SER A 319 0.39 -1.99 -21.45
C SER A 319 0.56 -2.28 -19.96
N ILE A 320 -0.07 -3.34 -19.44
CA ILE A 320 0.07 -3.75 -18.04
C ILE A 320 1.52 -4.14 -17.72
N GLU A 321 2.17 -4.94 -18.57
CA GLU A 321 3.56 -5.34 -18.39
C GLU A 321 4.51 -4.13 -18.42
N HIS A 322 4.30 -3.21 -19.36
CA HIS A 322 5.06 -1.97 -19.43
C HIS A 322 4.93 -1.14 -18.15
N ASN A 323 3.69 -0.93 -17.68
CA ASN A 323 3.43 -0.15 -16.48
C ASN A 323 4.01 -0.81 -15.23
N ILE A 324 3.94 -2.14 -15.10
CA ILE A 324 4.57 -2.89 -14.01
C ILE A 324 6.07 -2.59 -13.95
N ASN A 325 6.76 -2.71 -15.09
CA ASN A 325 8.21 -2.49 -15.14
C ASN A 325 8.56 -1.02 -14.87
N LEU A 326 7.77 -0.10 -15.42
CA LEU A 326 8.00 1.33 -15.20
C LEU A 326 7.78 1.74 -13.74
N MET A 327 6.68 1.28 -13.13
CA MET A 327 6.42 1.53 -11.71
C MET A 327 7.46 0.88 -10.80
N HIS A 328 8.02 -0.26 -11.20
CA HIS A 328 9.16 -0.86 -10.50
C HIS A 328 10.38 0.06 -10.51
N GLU A 329 10.72 0.67 -11.64
CA GLU A 329 11.83 1.63 -11.74
C GLU A 329 11.57 2.93 -10.95
N LEU A 330 10.30 3.31 -10.76
CA LEU A 330 9.91 4.51 -10.00
C LEU A 330 9.62 4.23 -8.51
N ARG A 331 9.80 2.99 -8.02
CA ARG A 331 9.32 2.55 -6.70
C ARG A 331 10.01 3.22 -5.52
N ASP A 332 11.28 3.59 -5.66
CA ASP A 332 12.05 4.21 -4.59
C ASP A 332 13.07 5.23 -5.09
N VAL A 333 13.82 5.81 -4.14
CA VAL A 333 14.80 6.86 -4.43
C VAL A 333 16.01 6.31 -5.17
N SER A 334 16.41 5.07 -4.90
CA SER A 334 17.58 4.47 -5.53
C SER A 334 17.30 4.18 -7.00
N SER A 335 16.18 3.50 -7.29
CA SER A 335 15.77 3.17 -8.65
C SER A 335 15.51 4.43 -9.49
N LEU A 336 14.84 5.43 -8.92
CA LEU A 336 14.62 6.72 -9.57
C LEU A 336 15.94 7.43 -9.90
N ASN A 337 16.92 7.44 -8.99
CA ASN A 337 18.22 8.03 -9.27
C ASN A 337 18.92 7.32 -10.43
N SER A 338 18.90 5.98 -10.47
CA SER A 338 19.46 5.22 -11.58
C SER A 338 18.81 5.61 -12.91
N LEU A 339 17.48 5.75 -12.94
CA LEU A 339 16.74 6.20 -14.12
C LEU A 339 17.11 7.63 -14.55
N LEU A 340 17.28 8.54 -13.59
CA LEU A 340 17.70 9.92 -13.86
C LEU A 340 19.16 9.99 -14.35
N GLU A 341 20.06 9.13 -13.87
CA GLU A 341 21.43 9.04 -14.40
C GLU A 341 21.44 8.52 -15.84
N LEU A 342 20.64 7.51 -16.16
CA LEU A 342 20.46 7.03 -17.54
C LEU A 342 19.99 8.17 -18.44
N ALA A 343 18.95 8.89 -18.02
CA ALA A 343 18.43 10.04 -18.76
C ALA A 343 19.47 11.17 -18.89
N ARG A 344 20.32 11.41 -17.86
CA ARG A 344 21.40 12.40 -17.92
C ARG A 344 22.51 12.01 -18.91
N SER A 345 22.74 10.71 -19.09
CA SER A 345 23.75 10.19 -20.03
C SER A 345 23.26 10.06 -21.48
N GLU A 346 21.95 10.22 -21.71
CA GLU A 346 21.33 10.10 -23.02
C GLU A 346 21.74 11.24 -23.94
N LYS A 347 22.14 10.90 -25.18
CA LYS A 347 22.60 11.85 -26.20
C LYS A 347 21.52 12.15 -27.22
N ASP A 348 20.62 11.20 -27.47
CA ASP A 348 19.49 11.44 -28.37
C ASP A 348 18.40 12.23 -27.65
N TRP A 349 18.14 13.43 -28.14
CA TRP A 349 17.12 14.29 -27.58
C TRP A 349 15.70 13.70 -27.72
N ASN A 350 15.44 12.80 -28.68
CA ASN A 350 14.17 12.10 -28.78
C ASN A 350 13.98 11.14 -27.61
N ASN A 351 15.00 10.37 -27.25
CA ASN A 351 14.95 9.48 -26.08
C ASN A 351 14.81 10.30 -24.79
N LEU A 352 15.53 11.42 -24.67
CA LEU A 352 15.39 12.33 -23.54
C LEU A 352 13.97 12.90 -23.41
N ARG A 353 13.33 13.20 -24.54
CA ARG A 353 11.92 13.62 -24.58
C ARG A 353 10.99 12.54 -24.02
N GLU A 354 11.23 11.26 -24.34
CA GLU A 354 10.44 10.14 -23.78
C GLU A 354 10.64 10.00 -22.27
N TYR A 355 11.87 10.17 -21.75
CA TYR A 355 12.09 10.23 -20.30
C TYR A 355 11.30 11.37 -19.63
N LEU A 356 11.28 12.56 -20.24
CA LEU A 356 10.48 13.68 -19.72
C LEU A 356 8.98 13.40 -19.78
N GLN A 357 8.52 12.67 -20.79
CA GLN A 357 7.12 12.25 -20.90
C GLN A 357 6.76 11.27 -19.77
N ILE A 358 7.61 10.28 -19.50
CA ILE A 358 7.48 9.36 -18.37
C ILE A 358 7.41 10.15 -17.05
N PHE A 359 8.37 11.05 -16.78
CA PHE A 359 8.34 11.82 -15.54
C PHE A 359 7.11 12.71 -15.40
N ASN A 360 6.54 13.17 -16.51
CA ASN A 360 5.31 13.96 -16.52
C ASN A 360 4.10 13.09 -16.17
N GLU A 361 3.92 11.95 -16.85
CA GLU A 361 2.80 11.04 -16.65
C GLU A 361 2.75 10.47 -15.23
N TYR A 362 3.92 10.10 -14.67
CA TYR A 362 4.01 9.46 -13.36
C TYR A 362 4.35 10.43 -12.22
N SER A 363 4.39 11.75 -12.49
CA SER A 363 4.73 12.79 -11.52
C SER A 363 3.83 12.78 -10.27
N THR A 364 2.57 12.43 -10.44
CA THR A 364 1.54 12.38 -9.39
C THR A 364 1.82 11.29 -8.35
N TYR A 365 2.55 10.23 -8.72
CA TYR A 365 2.85 9.07 -7.87
C TYR A 365 4.21 9.17 -7.17
N LEU A 366 5.01 10.20 -7.49
CA LEU A 366 6.28 10.45 -6.82
C LEU A 366 6.04 10.99 -5.40
N THR A 367 6.73 10.40 -4.42
CA THR A 367 6.81 10.96 -3.06
C THR A 367 7.46 12.34 -3.07
N GLN A 368 7.23 13.17 -2.04
CA GLN A 368 7.91 14.48 -1.92
C GLN A 368 9.43 14.39 -2.10
N LYS A 369 10.08 13.36 -1.54
CA LYS A 369 11.53 13.16 -1.68
C LYS A 369 11.94 12.86 -3.12
N GLN A 370 11.17 12.03 -3.83
CA GLN A 370 11.39 11.76 -5.25
C GLN A 370 11.15 13.01 -6.11
N LYS A 371 10.06 13.75 -5.87
CA LYS A 371 9.79 15.04 -6.54
C LYS A 371 10.94 16.02 -6.39
N MET A 372 11.54 16.12 -5.19
CA MET A 372 12.72 16.97 -4.96
C MET A 372 13.93 16.59 -5.80
N ILE A 373 14.15 15.29 -6.03
CA ILE A 373 15.27 14.80 -6.85
C ILE A 373 14.98 15.10 -8.33
N THR A 374 13.77 14.78 -8.79
CA THR A 374 13.33 15.06 -10.16
C THR A 374 13.39 16.56 -10.48
N LEU A 375 12.95 17.43 -9.56
CA LEU A 375 13.02 18.88 -9.70
C LEU A 375 14.45 19.41 -9.89
N ARG A 376 15.46 18.77 -9.27
CA ARG A 376 16.88 19.15 -9.47
C ARG A 376 17.35 18.77 -10.87
N TYR A 377 17.06 17.54 -11.27
CA TYR A 377 17.36 17.04 -12.61
C TYR A 377 16.74 17.93 -13.70
N LEU A 378 15.45 18.25 -13.59
CA LEU A 378 14.76 19.09 -14.58
C LEU A 378 15.36 20.50 -14.67
N TYR A 379 15.84 21.06 -13.55
CA TYR A 379 16.51 22.35 -13.55
C TYR A 379 17.85 22.30 -14.28
N GLU A 380 18.58 21.18 -14.21
CA GLU A 380 19.80 20.96 -15.01
C GLU A 380 19.47 20.98 -16.51
N GLN A 381 18.36 20.34 -16.91
CA GLN A 381 17.91 20.25 -18.30
C GLN A 381 17.48 21.59 -18.92
N LEU A 382 17.27 22.64 -18.12
CA LEU A 382 17.00 24.00 -18.65
C LEU A 382 18.19 24.60 -19.42
N THR A 383 19.37 24.00 -19.32
CA THR A 383 20.56 24.44 -20.06
C THR A 383 20.76 23.69 -21.38
N HIS A 384 19.95 22.66 -21.64
CA HIS A 384 20.05 21.78 -22.81
C HIS A 384 19.98 22.57 -24.14
N PRO A 385 20.69 22.17 -25.21
CA PRO A 385 20.66 22.85 -26.52
C PRO A 385 19.27 22.91 -27.16
N GLU A 386 18.52 21.81 -27.08
CA GLU A 386 17.17 21.70 -27.67
C GLU A 386 16.12 22.48 -26.87
N ASP A 387 15.36 23.32 -27.57
CA ASP A 387 14.32 24.14 -26.93
C ASP A 387 13.14 23.30 -26.42
N GLU A 388 12.77 22.23 -27.12
CA GLU A 388 11.68 21.36 -26.67
C GLU A 388 11.97 20.74 -25.29
N ILE A 389 13.20 20.28 -25.07
CA ILE A 389 13.64 19.70 -23.79
C ILE A 389 13.54 20.74 -22.67
N ARG A 390 14.00 21.97 -22.92
CA ARG A 390 13.90 23.07 -21.94
C ARG A 390 12.45 23.40 -21.62
N ARG A 391 11.59 23.56 -22.64
CA ARG A 391 10.16 23.86 -22.46
C ARG A 391 9.44 22.78 -21.67
N ARG A 392 9.64 21.49 -22.01
CA ARG A 392 9.05 20.35 -21.29
C ARG A 392 9.53 20.31 -19.84
N SER A 393 10.83 20.48 -19.61
CA SER A 393 11.42 20.49 -18.27
C SER A 393 10.85 21.62 -17.41
N ALA A 394 10.75 22.83 -17.97
CA ALA A 394 10.16 23.98 -17.27
C ALA A 394 8.69 23.76 -16.92
N LYS A 395 7.89 23.23 -17.86
CA LYS A 395 6.48 22.88 -17.59
C LYS A 395 6.37 21.83 -16.48
N LEU A 396 7.21 20.80 -16.52
CA LEU A 396 7.19 19.74 -15.52
C LEU A 396 7.63 20.25 -14.13
N ILE A 397 8.57 21.20 -14.06
CA ILE A 397 8.90 21.89 -12.81
C ILE A 397 7.67 22.58 -12.23
N GLY A 398 6.93 23.34 -13.04
CA GLY A 398 5.69 24.00 -12.61
C GLY A 398 4.67 22.99 -12.06
N LEU A 399 4.43 21.90 -12.80
CA LEU A 399 3.52 20.82 -12.38
C LEU A 399 3.93 20.16 -11.05
N LEU A 400 5.22 19.85 -10.90
CA LEU A 400 5.75 19.21 -9.70
C LEU A 400 5.71 20.11 -8.46
N ILE A 401 5.89 21.42 -8.63
CA ILE A 401 5.72 22.40 -7.54
C ILE A 401 4.25 22.44 -7.11
N THR A 402 3.32 22.54 -8.06
CA THR A 402 1.89 22.59 -7.74
C THR A 402 1.39 21.32 -7.06
N SER A 403 1.86 20.16 -7.52
CA SER A 403 1.51 18.86 -6.94
C SER A 403 2.45 18.43 -5.79
N PHE A 404 3.30 19.33 -5.29
CA PHE A 404 4.33 18.96 -4.31
C PHE A 404 3.74 18.62 -2.94
N ASP A 405 2.78 19.43 -2.49
CA ASP A 405 2.11 19.18 -1.24
C ASP A 405 1.27 17.91 -1.41
N GLU A 406 1.62 16.87 -0.65
CA GLU A 406 0.79 15.69 -0.56
C GLU A 406 -0.46 16.09 0.22
N ASP A 407 -1.54 16.44 -0.49
CA ASP A 407 -2.86 16.50 0.12
C ASP A 407 -3.11 15.12 0.73
N TYR A 408 -3.15 15.04 2.06
CA TYR A 408 -3.58 13.83 2.74
C TYR A 408 -5.04 13.59 2.36
N ARG A 409 -5.27 12.84 1.28
CA ARG A 409 -6.61 12.66 0.67
C ARG A 409 -7.55 11.83 1.53
N LYS A 410 -7.03 11.21 2.59
CA LYS A 410 -7.82 10.39 3.51
C LYS A 410 -8.40 11.26 4.61
N GLU A 411 -9.55 10.85 5.14
CA GLU A 411 -10.15 11.56 6.26
C GLU A 411 -9.29 11.41 7.51
N ILE A 412 -9.17 12.49 8.27
CA ILE A 412 -8.49 12.50 9.56
C ILE A 412 -9.51 12.63 10.71
N PRO A 413 -9.20 12.09 11.90
CA PRO A 413 -10.00 12.32 13.10
C PRO A 413 -10.18 13.82 13.40
N GLN A 414 -11.33 14.21 13.93
CA GLN A 414 -11.67 15.63 14.18
C GLN A 414 -10.67 16.35 15.09
N ASN A 415 -10.05 15.62 16.02
CA ASN A 415 -9.12 16.17 17.01
C ASN A 415 -7.65 16.04 16.62
N VAL A 416 -7.37 15.65 15.38
CA VAL A 416 -6.01 15.50 14.87
C VAL A 416 -5.67 16.68 13.96
N THR A 417 -4.58 17.38 14.27
CA THR A 417 -3.95 18.32 13.35
C THR A 417 -2.68 17.69 12.81
N LEU A 418 -2.60 17.54 11.48
CA LEU A 418 -1.40 17.04 10.83
C LEU A 418 -0.25 18.03 11.04
N LYS A 419 0.93 17.51 11.36
CA LYS A 419 2.13 18.35 11.43
C LYS A 419 2.42 18.92 10.04
N PRO A 420 2.71 20.23 9.93
CA PRO A 420 3.05 20.81 8.64
C PRO A 420 4.30 20.11 8.08
N PRO A 421 4.36 19.87 6.76
CA PRO A 421 5.54 19.28 6.13
C PRO A 421 6.75 20.22 6.28
N ALA A 422 7.95 19.64 6.29
CA ALA A 422 9.19 20.42 6.45
C ALA A 422 9.46 21.39 5.29
N ILE A 423 8.93 21.08 4.10
CA ILE A 423 9.01 21.90 2.89
C ILE A 423 7.60 21.91 2.30
N THR A 424 7.11 23.09 1.94
CA THR A 424 5.82 23.27 1.24
C THR A 424 6.03 23.59 -0.24
N SER A 425 4.98 23.42 -1.05
CA SER A 425 4.94 23.88 -2.44
C SER A 425 5.29 25.37 -2.56
N VAL A 426 4.82 26.20 -1.63
CA VAL A 426 5.11 27.65 -1.58
C VAL A 426 6.60 27.90 -1.37
N ASN A 427 7.24 27.18 -0.45
CA ASN A 427 8.70 27.30 -0.26
C ASN A 427 9.48 26.88 -1.51
N LEU A 428 9.00 25.87 -2.23
CA LEU A 428 9.61 25.45 -3.50
C LEU A 428 9.39 26.47 -4.61
N LEU A 429 8.20 27.05 -4.71
CA LEU A 429 7.91 28.09 -5.68
C LEU A 429 8.86 29.28 -5.50
N GLU A 430 8.99 29.79 -4.28
CA GLU A 430 9.90 30.89 -3.97
C GLU A 430 11.35 30.55 -4.36
N ARG A 431 11.80 29.35 -4.00
CA ARG A 431 13.14 28.86 -4.33
C ARG A 431 13.38 28.75 -5.83
N TYR A 432 12.45 28.15 -6.57
CA TYR A 432 12.60 27.92 -8.01
C TYR A 432 12.41 29.22 -8.81
N LEU A 433 11.54 30.14 -8.39
CA LEU A 433 11.47 31.48 -8.99
C LEU A 433 12.82 32.19 -8.89
N LYS A 434 13.47 32.14 -7.72
CA LYS A 434 14.82 32.69 -7.57
C LYS A 434 15.82 32.02 -8.52
N TYR A 435 15.78 30.70 -8.66
CA TYR A 435 16.66 29.98 -9.58
C TYR A 435 16.44 30.29 -11.07
N PHE A 436 15.22 30.65 -11.46
CA PHE A 436 14.89 31.03 -12.84
C PHE A 436 15.21 32.49 -13.16
N LEU A 437 14.86 33.40 -12.23
CA LEU A 437 15.04 34.85 -12.40
C LEU A 437 16.46 35.32 -12.11
N GLN A 438 17.17 34.63 -11.21
CA GLN A 438 18.56 34.91 -10.85
C GLN A 438 19.39 33.61 -10.95
N PRO A 439 19.63 33.09 -12.18
CA PRO A 439 20.46 31.91 -12.36
C PRO A 439 21.87 32.13 -11.80
N ASP A 440 22.51 31.06 -11.32
CA ASP A 440 23.84 31.14 -10.70
C ASP A 440 24.86 31.85 -11.61
N HIS A 441 25.54 32.85 -11.06
CA HIS A 441 26.60 33.63 -11.71
C HIS A 441 27.75 32.75 -12.24
N LYS A 442 27.92 31.54 -11.68
CA LYS A 442 28.90 30.55 -12.17
C LYS A 442 28.53 29.92 -13.52
N LYS A 443 27.27 30.02 -13.97
CA LYS A 443 26.83 29.54 -15.29
C LYS A 443 27.22 30.55 -16.38
N ILE A 444 27.57 30.07 -17.58
CA ILE A 444 27.82 30.96 -18.73
C ILE A 444 26.56 31.73 -19.14
N ALA A 445 26.73 32.92 -19.72
CA ALA A 445 25.63 33.83 -20.09
C ALA A 445 24.55 33.16 -20.96
N LEU A 446 24.95 32.28 -21.89
CA LEU A 446 24.00 31.52 -22.72
C LEU A 446 23.08 30.63 -21.87
N HIS A 447 23.62 29.93 -20.86
CA HIS A 447 22.83 29.08 -19.98
C HIS A 447 21.93 29.90 -19.04
N GLN A 448 22.42 31.04 -18.55
CA GLN A 448 21.59 31.96 -17.76
C GLN A 448 20.40 32.45 -18.58
N SER A 449 20.63 32.91 -19.82
CA SER A 449 19.56 33.33 -20.73
C SER A 449 18.55 32.21 -21.02
N ARG A 450 19.01 30.99 -21.29
CA ARG A 450 18.12 29.83 -21.51
C ARG A 450 17.22 29.53 -20.31
N ILE A 451 17.77 29.62 -19.09
CA ILE A 451 17.02 29.41 -17.85
C ILE A 451 15.97 30.52 -17.69
N THR A 452 16.37 31.79 -17.81
CA THR A 452 15.47 32.93 -17.66
C THR A 452 14.34 32.91 -18.71
N ASN A 453 14.64 32.56 -19.97
CA ASN A 453 13.64 32.43 -21.03
C ASN A 453 12.65 31.27 -20.76
N SER A 454 13.02 30.29 -19.94
CA SER A 454 12.14 29.17 -19.58
C SER A 454 11.14 29.51 -18.47
N THR A 455 11.27 30.68 -17.84
CA THR A 455 10.44 31.10 -16.68
C THR A 455 8.96 31.12 -17.01
N GLU A 456 8.59 31.65 -18.18
CA GLU A 456 7.19 31.73 -18.62
C GLU A 456 6.52 30.35 -18.68
N ASN A 457 7.22 29.36 -19.22
CA ASN A 457 6.70 27.98 -19.33
C ASN A 457 6.45 27.35 -17.95
N MET A 458 7.34 27.60 -16.99
CA MET A 458 7.22 27.08 -15.62
C MET A 458 6.07 27.75 -14.86
N ILE A 459 5.96 29.07 -14.94
CA ILE A 459 4.87 29.85 -14.32
C ILE A 459 3.52 29.49 -14.96
N SER A 460 3.43 29.43 -16.29
CA SER A 460 2.21 29.09 -17.02
C SER A 460 1.71 27.68 -16.65
N SER A 461 2.62 26.70 -16.60
CA SER A 461 2.29 25.34 -16.16
C SER A 461 1.80 25.30 -14.71
N LEU A 462 2.48 26.04 -13.82
CA LEU A 462 2.08 26.13 -12.42
C LEU A 462 0.64 26.63 -12.27
N PHE A 463 0.32 27.78 -12.86
CA PHE A 463 -1.03 28.35 -12.77
C PHE A 463 -2.10 27.51 -13.46
N SER A 464 -1.74 26.81 -14.55
CA SER A 464 -2.67 25.93 -15.27
C SER A 464 -3.03 24.67 -14.46
N ASN A 465 -2.22 24.31 -13.48
CA ASN A 465 -2.43 23.14 -12.62
C ASN A 465 -2.80 23.50 -11.18
N CYS A 466 -2.80 24.80 -10.82
CA CYS A 466 -3.25 25.26 -9.51
C CYS A 466 -4.75 24.95 -9.35
N ARG A 467 -5.11 24.43 -8.17
CA ARG A 467 -6.50 24.13 -7.82
C ARG A 467 -7.16 25.31 -7.10
#